data_AF-A0A4Q2KP67-F1
#
_entry.id   AF-A0A4Q2KP67-F1
#
_cell.length_a   1.000
_cell.length_b   1.000
_cell.length_c   1.000
_cell.angle_alpha   90.00
_cell.angle_beta   90.00
_cell.angle_gamma   90.00
#
_symmetry.space_group_name_H-M   'P 1'
#
loop_
_entity.id
_entity.type
_entity.pdbx_description
1 polymer ?
#
loop_
_entity_poly.entity_id
_entity_poly.type
_entity_poly.pdbx_seq_one_letter_code
_entity_poly.pdbx_strand_id
1 'polypeptide(L)' 'MSQTFEFYDARAKESAAEAEAAVLDNVRERARRSEATWRALADQARAVAEERVKVEQQKAARREQEAFGSLPEA' A
#
# COMPACT_ATOMS: atom_id res chain seq x y z
N MET A 1 -13.17 -7.18 3.10
CA MET A 1 -12.48 -6.96 1.82
C MET A 1 -11.48 -5.83 2.00
N SER A 2 -10.19 -6.04 1.74
CA SER A 2 -9.19 -4.96 1.74
C SER A 2 -9.27 -4.21 0.41
N GLN A 3 -9.39 -2.89 0.43
CA GLN A 3 -9.33 -2.07 -0.77
C GLN A 3 -7.89 -1.78 -1.21
N THR A 4 -7.72 -1.27 -2.43
CA THR A 4 -6.39 -1.05 -3.04
C THR A 4 -5.73 0.24 -2.53
N PHE A 5 -4.43 0.39 -2.79
CA PHE A 5 -3.68 1.61 -2.50
C PHE A 5 -4.36 2.84 -3.13
N GLU A 6 -4.77 2.74 -4.39
CA GLU A 6 -5.38 3.85 -5.14
C GLU A 6 -6.68 4.33 -4.49
N PHE A 7 -7.48 3.41 -3.93
CA PHE A 7 -8.70 3.78 -3.23
C PHE A 7 -8.39 4.63 -1.99
N TYR A 8 -7.47 4.18 -1.14
CA TYR A 8 -7.13 4.91 0.08
C TYR A 8 -6.41 6.22 -0.22
N ASP A 9 -5.54 6.25 -1.23
CA ASP A 9 -4.86 7.47 -1.67
C ASP A 9 -5.85 8.51 -2.23
N ALA A 10 -6.86 8.08 -3.00
CA ALA A 10 -7.92 8.97 -3.47
C ALA A 10 -8.69 9.60 -2.29
N ARG A 11 -9.06 8.80 -1.27
CA ARG A 11 -9.74 9.30 -0.06
C ARG A 11 -8.88 10.24 0.78
N ALA A 12 -7.58 9.96 0.86
CA ALA A 12 -6.64 10.86 1.52
C ALA A 12 -6.59 12.22 0.80
N LYS A 13 -6.49 12.22 -0.53
CA LYS A 13 -6.50 13.44 -1.35
C LYS A 13 -7.81 14.23 -1.24
N GLU A 14 -8.95 13.55 -1.24
CA GLU A 14 -10.26 14.19 -1.03
C GLU A 14 -10.30 14.90 0.33
N SER A 15 -9.86 14.21 1.39
CA SER A 15 -9.83 14.77 2.76
C SER A 15 -8.84 15.93 2.90
N ALA A 16 -7.69 15.84 2.22
CA ALA A 16 -6.72 16.94 2.16
C ALA A 16 -7.31 18.17 1.48
N ALA A 17 -7.99 17.98 0.33
CA ALA A 17 -8.65 19.06 -0.39
C ALA A 17 -9.77 19.72 0.46
N GLU A 18 -10.52 18.91 1.22
CA GLU A 18 -11.52 19.43 2.17
C GLU A 18 -10.86 20.27 3.28
N ALA A 19 -9.73 19.82 3.83
CA ALA A 19 -8.98 20.57 4.84
C ALA A 19 -8.47 21.92 4.30
N GLU A 20 -7.94 21.94 3.08
CA GLU A 20 -7.47 23.16 2.41
C GLU A 20 -8.62 24.14 2.12
N ALA A 21 -9.80 23.63 1.73
CA ALA A 21 -10.98 24.45 1.48
C ALA A 21 -11.72 24.90 2.76
N ALA A 22 -11.40 24.30 3.91
CA ALA A 22 -12.11 24.55 5.16
C ALA A 22 -11.86 25.96 5.70
N VAL A 23 -12.93 26.73 5.84
CA VAL A 23 -12.93 28.07 6.45
C VAL A 23 -12.86 27.98 7.98
N LEU A 24 -13.54 27.01 8.58
CA LEU A 24 -13.57 26.80 10.03
C LEU A 24 -12.49 25.83 10.47
N ASP A 25 -11.76 26.19 11.53
CA ASP A 25 -10.66 25.37 12.06
C ASP A 25 -11.12 23.98 12.51
N ASN A 26 -12.30 23.87 13.11
CA ASN A 26 -12.84 22.57 13.54
C ASN A 26 -13.13 21.62 12.36
N VAL A 27 -13.53 22.16 11.20
CA VAL A 27 -13.72 21.40 9.96
C VAL A 27 -12.37 21.00 9.40
N ARG A 28 -11.41 21.93 9.35
CA ARG A 28 -10.02 21.65 8.90
C ARG A 28 -9.38 20.52 9.71
N GLU A 29 -9.47 20.58 11.03
CA GLU A 29 -8.90 19.58 11.93
C GLU A 29 -9.62 18.22 11.85
N ARG A 30 -10.92 18.21 11.53
CA ARG A 30 -11.62 16.96 11.23
C ARG A 30 -11.13 16.36 9.92
N ALA A 31 -11.04 17.16 8.86
CA ALA A 31 -10.60 16.72 7.54
C ALA A 31 -9.15 16.20 7.58
N ARG A 32 -8.25 16.88 8.30
CA ARG A 32 -6.87 16.42 8.54
C ARG A 32 -6.79 15.06 9.25
N ARG A 33 -7.64 14.80 10.24
CA ARG A 33 -7.70 13.48 10.91
C ARG A 33 -8.20 12.39 9.96
N SER A 34 -9.17 12.70 9.12
CA SER A 34 -9.62 11.80 8.05
C SER A 34 -8.48 11.51 7.07
N GLU A 35 -7.80 12.55 6.57
CA GLU A 35 -6.63 12.43 5.70
C GLU A 35 -5.57 11.52 6.31
N ALA A 36 -5.17 11.77 7.56
CA ALA A 36 -4.15 10.98 8.26
C ALA A 36 -4.55 9.50 8.33
N THR A 37 -5.83 9.21 8.60
CA THR A 37 -6.36 7.84 8.64
C THR A 37 -6.28 7.17 7.27
N TRP A 38 -6.71 7.87 6.22
CA TRP A 38 -6.67 7.36 4.85
C TRP A 38 -5.25 7.16 4.35
N ARG A 39 -4.33 8.08 4.68
CA ARG A 39 -2.93 7.98 4.32
C ARG A 39 -2.28 6.76 4.97
N ALA A 40 -2.51 6.53 6.27
CA ALA A 40 -2.00 5.36 6.97
C ALA A 40 -2.48 4.05 6.34
N LEU A 41 -3.75 3.98 5.91
CA LEU A 41 -4.29 2.82 5.20
C LEU A 41 -3.69 2.64 3.80
N ALA A 42 -3.44 3.73 3.09
CA ALA A 42 -2.76 3.70 1.80
C ALA A 42 -1.33 3.15 1.95
N ASP A 43 -0.58 3.67 2.94
CA ASP A 43 0.78 3.23 3.21
C ASP A 43 0.83 1.74 3.59
N GLN A 44 -0.12 1.27 4.40
CA GLN A 44 -0.26 -0.15 4.72
C GLN A 44 -0.56 -1.00 3.47
N ALA A 45 -1.49 -0.56 2.62
CA ALA A 45 -1.83 -1.27 1.39
C ALA A 45 -0.62 -1.36 0.44
N ARG A 46 0.16 -0.28 0.33
CA ARG A 46 1.41 -0.24 -0.43
C ARG A 46 2.44 -1.22 0.14
N ALA A 47 2.68 -1.18 1.45
CA ALA A 47 3.65 -2.07 2.10
C ALA A 47 3.29 -3.55 1.89
N VAL A 48 2.01 -3.91 1.96
CA VAL A 48 1.54 -5.27 1.67
C VAL A 48 1.77 -5.66 0.21
N ALA A 49 1.53 -4.74 -0.73
CA ALA A 49 1.78 -5.01 -2.15
C ALA A 49 3.27 -5.22 -2.43
N GLU A 50 4.13 -4.37 -1.87
CA GLU A 50 5.59 -4.50 -1.98
C GLU A 50 6.09 -5.82 -1.38
N GLU A 51 5.59 -6.19 -0.21
CA GLU A 51 5.97 -7.45 0.45
C GLU A 51 5.56 -8.67 -0.38
N ARG A 52 4.38 -8.63 -1.00
CA ARG A 52 3.94 -9.69 -1.93
C ARG A 52 4.91 -9.84 -3.10
N VAL A 53 5.35 -8.74 -3.71
CA VAL A 53 6.32 -8.78 -4.81
C VAL A 53 7.64 -9.41 -4.35
N LYS A 54 8.15 -9.02 -3.17
CA LYS A 54 9.38 -9.59 -2.61
C LYS A 54 9.26 -11.10 -2.37
N VAL A 55 8.16 -11.53 -1.76
CA VAL A 55 7.91 -12.95 -1.48
C VAL A 55 7.83 -13.77 -2.77
N GLU A 56 7.15 -13.26 -3.80
CA GLU A 56 7.07 -13.98 -5.08
C GLU A 56 8.42 -14.05 -5.81
N GLN A 57 9.24 -12.99 -5.75
CA GLN A 57 10.61 -13.03 -6.25
C GLN A 57 11.48 -14.07 -5.51
N GLN A 58 11.39 -14.12 -4.18
CA GLN A 58 12.13 -15.12 -3.38
C GLN A 58 11.68 -16.54 -3.70
N LYS A 59 10.37 -16.77 -3.86
CA LYS A 59 9.85 -18.09 -4.26
C LYS A 59 10.26 -18.47 -5.68
N ALA A 60 10.33 -17.53 -6.61
CA ALA A 60 10.81 -17.77 -7.97
C ALA A 60 12.29 -18.15 -7.96
N ALA A 61 13.13 -17.37 -7.28
CA ALA A 61 14.55 -17.66 -7.12
C ALA A 61 14.81 -19.03 -6.45
N ARG A 62 14.01 -19.39 -5.43
CA ARG A 62 14.09 -20.71 -4.80
C ARG A 62 13.72 -21.82 -5.78
N ARG A 63 12.65 -21.66 -6.57
CA ARG A 63 12.24 -22.63 -7.60
C ARG A 63 13.32 -22.80 -8.68
N GLU A 64 13.98 -21.72 -9.08
CA GLU A 64 15.09 -21.77 -10.04
C GLU A 64 16.31 -22.52 -9.47
N GLN A 65 16.66 -22.27 -8.21
CA GLN A 65 17.73 -22.98 -7.51
C GLN A 65 17.42 -24.47 -7.35
N GLU A 66 16.19 -24.82 -6.95
CA GLU A 66 15.73 -26.20 -6.84
C GLU A 66 15.73 -26.91 -8.21
N ALA A 67 15.33 -26.23 -9.28
CA ALA A 67 15.38 -26.77 -10.63
C ALA A 67 16.82 -26.98 -11.14
N PHE A 68 17.74 -26.05 -10.85
CA PHE A 68 19.14 -26.16 -11.25
C PHE A 68 19.87 -27.26 -10.47
N GLY A 69 19.60 -27.40 -9.16
CA GLY A 69 20.18 -28.45 -8.32
C GLY A 69 19.60 -29.85 -8.54
N SER A 70 18.44 -29.96 -9.22
CA SER A 70 17.79 -31.23 -9.53
C SER A 70 18.16 -31.81 -10.90
N LEU A 71 19.03 -31.15 -11.67
CA LEU A 71 19.55 -31.72 -12.92
C LEU A 71 20.49 -32.89 -12.58
N PRO A 72 20.20 -34.13 -13.02
CA PRO A 72 21.09 -35.26 -12.77
C PRO A 72 22.44 -35.04 -13.48
N GLU A 73 23.55 -35.27 -12.78
CA GLU A 73 24.88 -35.35 -13.37
C GLU A 73 24.88 -36.45 -14.46
N ALA A 74 25.19 -36.07 -15.69
CA ALA A 74 25.25 -36.94 -16.86
C ALA A 74 26.62 -37.59 -17.04
#